data_AF-A0A7C9DQD2-F1
#
_entry.id   AF-A0A7C9DQD2-F1
#
_cell.length_a   1.000
_cell.length_b   1.000
_cell.length_c   1.000
_cell.angle_alpha   90.00
_cell.angle_beta   90.00
_cell.angle_gamma   90.00
#
_symmetry.space_group_name_H-M   'P 1'
#
loop_
_entity.id
_entity.type
_entity.pdbx_description
1 polymer ?
#
loop_
_entity_poly.entity_id
_entity_poly.type
_entity_poly.pdbx_seq_one_letter_code
_entity_poly.pdbx_strand_id
1 'polypeptide(L)'
;MASQKWVRMVTAQTPTNIAVIKYWGKRDETLILPINDSISVTLDPDHLCTTTTVAVSPAFESDRMWLNGKVKVRFLTIFTFCRILLFGSPPPPSFCVAKWD
;
A
#
# COMPACT_ATOMS: atom_id res chain seq x y z
N MET A 1 -1.21 16.90 29.31
CA MET A 1 -0.07 16.68 28.37
C MET A 1 -0.57 16.99 26.98
N ALA A 2 0.01 17.98 26.28
CA ALA A 2 -0.42 18.34 24.94
C ALA A 2 -0.21 17.16 23.99
N SER A 3 -1.29 16.69 23.34
CA SER A 3 -1.22 15.64 22.31
C SER A 3 -0.29 16.12 21.19
N GLN A 4 0.76 15.34 20.92
CA GLN A 4 1.72 15.62 19.84
C GLN A 4 0.99 15.59 18.50
N LYS A 5 0.81 16.76 17.87
CA LYS A 5 0.01 16.94 16.66
C LYS A 5 0.89 17.23 15.45
N TRP A 6 1.67 16.24 15.03
CA TRP A 6 2.41 16.30 13.77
C TRP A 6 1.84 15.31 12.77
N VAL A 7 1.98 15.62 11.47
CA VAL A 7 1.60 14.73 10.37
C VAL A 7 2.80 14.60 9.45
N ARG A 8 3.25 13.37 9.19
CA ARG A 8 4.28 13.09 8.18
C ARG A 8 3.61 12.42 6.98
N MET A 9 3.91 12.89 5.78
CA MET A 9 3.30 12.39 4.55
C MET A 9 4.37 12.12 3.51
N VAL A 10 4.18 11.06 2.73
CA VAL A 10 5.00 10.73 1.56
C VAL A 10 4.07 10.37 0.42
N THR A 11 4.33 10.95 -0.74
CA THR A 11 3.62 10.65 -1.99
C THR A 11 4.57 9.94 -2.94
N ALA A 12 4.10 8.85 -3.52
CA ALA A 12 4.83 8.08 -4.52
C ALA A 12 3.92 7.78 -5.71
N GLN A 13 4.48 7.86 -6.92
CA GLN A 13 3.83 7.45 -8.15
C GLN A 13 4.37 6.08 -8.56
N THR A 14 3.49 5.20 -9.05
CA THR A 14 3.87 3.85 -9.48
C THR A 14 3.29 3.56 -10.86
N PRO A 15 4.10 3.08 -11.84
CA PRO A 15 3.61 2.73 -13.17
C PRO A 15 2.86 1.40 -13.17
N THR A 16 2.03 1.18 -14.19
CA THR A 16 1.39 -0.12 -14.46
C THR A 16 2.32 -1.02 -15.28
N ASN A 17 2.13 -2.34 -15.25
CA ASN A 17 2.83 -3.29 -16.12
C ASN A 17 1.86 -4.13 -16.97
N ILE A 18 2.35 -4.66 -18.09
CA ILE A 18 1.66 -5.66 -18.92
C ILE A 18 2.53 -6.90 -19.06
N ALA A 19 1.99 -8.06 -18.66
CA ALA A 19 2.68 -9.34 -18.74
C ALA A 19 2.83 -9.83 -20.18
N VAL A 20 4.06 -10.12 -20.60
CA VAL A 20 4.40 -10.81 -21.87
C VAL A 20 4.46 -12.33 -21.66
N ILE A 21 4.94 -12.78 -20.50
CA ILE A 21 4.76 -14.15 -19.98
C ILE A 21 3.79 -14.07 -18.81
N LYS A 22 2.68 -14.80 -18.88
CA LYS A 22 1.54 -14.61 -17.99
C LYS A 22 1.76 -15.22 -16.60
N TYR A 23 1.40 -14.45 -15.57
CA TYR A 23 1.10 -14.99 -14.25
C TYR A 23 -0.32 -15.57 -14.28
N TRP A 24 -0.46 -16.90 -14.22
CA TRP A 24 -1.78 -17.54 -14.21
C TRP A 24 -1.76 -18.85 -13.44
N GLY A 25 -2.53 -18.89 -12.34
CA GLY A 25 -2.57 -20.02 -11.41
C GLY A 25 -1.68 -19.81 -10.18
N LYS A 26 -2.18 -20.24 -9.03
CA LYS A 26 -1.49 -20.14 -7.73
C LYS A 26 -1.33 -21.54 -7.16
N ARG A 27 -0.12 -21.86 -6.71
CA ARG A 27 0.11 -23.09 -5.91
C ARG A 27 -0.25 -22.89 -4.44
N ASP A 28 -0.16 -21.65 -3.96
CA ASP A 28 -0.54 -21.24 -2.61
C ASP A 28 -1.28 -19.91 -2.68
N GLU A 29 -2.55 -19.89 -2.28
CA GLU A 29 -3.39 -18.70 -2.31
C GLU A 29 -3.16 -17.76 -1.12
N THR A 30 -2.68 -18.29 0.01
CA THR A 30 -2.43 -17.52 1.23
C THR A 30 -1.18 -16.66 1.07
N LEU A 31 -0.11 -17.27 0.56
CA LEU A 31 1.15 -16.59 0.28
C LEU A 31 1.21 -15.99 -1.15
N ILE A 32 0.21 -16.27 -1.99
CA ILE A 32 0.11 -15.79 -3.38
C ILE A 32 1.30 -16.30 -4.24
N LEU A 33 1.71 -17.56 -4.04
CA LEU A 33 2.84 -18.14 -4.77
C LEU A 33 2.40 -18.64 -6.16
N PRO A 34 3.07 -18.23 -7.25
CA PRO A 34 2.72 -18.68 -8.60
C PRO A 34 3.09 -20.15 -8.85
N ILE A 35 2.43 -20.74 -9.85
CA ILE A 35 2.87 -22.01 -10.44
C ILE A 35 4.04 -21.85 -11.42
N ASN A 36 4.19 -20.67 -12.02
CA ASN A 36 5.21 -20.36 -13.03
C ASN A 36 5.74 -18.92 -12.90
N ASP A 37 6.95 -18.69 -13.37
CA ASP A 37 7.50 -17.34 -13.47
C ASP A 37 6.75 -16.51 -14.53
N SER A 38 6.79 -15.20 -14.37
CA SER A 38 6.16 -14.25 -15.28
C SER A 38 7.14 -13.12 -15.64
N ILE A 39 6.97 -12.55 -16.83
CA ILE A 39 7.77 -11.42 -17.31
C ILE A 39 6.80 -10.37 -17.80
N SER A 40 7.01 -9.12 -17.43
CA SER A 40 6.15 -7.99 -17.81
C SER A 40 6.99 -6.80 -18.25
N VAL A 41 6.36 -5.94 -19.04
CA VAL A 41 6.91 -4.64 -19.43
C VAL A 41 6.22 -3.56 -18.61
N THR A 42 7.02 -2.71 -17.98
CA THR A 42 6.52 -1.53 -17.26
C THR A 42 6.14 -0.46 -18.28
N LEU A 43 4.95 0.11 -18.14
CA LEU A 43 4.46 1.20 -18.98
C LEU A 43 4.97 2.55 -18.49
N ASP A 44 4.99 3.51 -19.40
CA ASP A 44 5.35 4.89 -19.08
C ASP A 44 4.35 5.49 -18.05
N PRO A 45 4.84 5.99 -16.90
CA PRO A 45 3.99 6.57 -15.87
C PRO A 45 3.26 7.85 -16.33
N ASP A 46 3.69 8.51 -17.41
CA ASP A 46 3.03 9.71 -17.93
C ASP A 46 1.62 9.43 -18.46
N HIS A 47 1.34 8.18 -18.83
CA HIS A 47 0.04 7.77 -19.38
C HIS A 47 -0.78 6.91 -18.41
N LEU A 48 -0.15 5.96 -17.71
CA LEU A 48 -0.85 4.98 -16.88
C LEU A 48 -0.09 4.71 -15.58
N CYS A 49 -0.46 5.45 -14.54
CA CYS A 49 0.15 5.35 -13.24
C CYS A 49 -0.86 5.40 -12.10
N THR A 50 -0.33 5.34 -10.89
CA THR A 50 -1.05 5.33 -9.63
C THR A 50 -0.31 6.22 -8.65
N THR A 51 -0.94 7.32 -8.18
CA THR A 51 -0.29 8.23 -7.22
C THR A 51 -0.80 7.99 -5.81
N THR A 52 0.02 7.47 -4.91
CA THR A 52 -0.42 7.11 -3.55
C THR A 52 0.26 7.99 -2.51
N THR A 53 -0.53 8.60 -1.63
CA THR A 53 -0.04 9.33 -0.46
C THR A 53 -0.29 8.53 0.81
N VAL A 54 0.73 8.40 1.64
CA VAL A 54 0.64 7.77 2.96
C VAL A 54 0.93 8.83 4.01
N ALA A 55 0.04 8.96 5.00
CA ALA A 55 0.19 9.87 6.11
C ALA A 55 0.26 9.11 7.45
N VAL A 56 1.06 9.59 8.39
CA VAL A 56 1.13 9.07 9.76
C VAL A 56 1.13 10.22 10.76
N SER A 57 0.38 10.05 11.84
CA SER A 57 0.23 11.04 12.91
C SER A 57 -0.16 10.34 14.21
N PRO A 58 0.34 10.80 15.38
CA PRO A 58 -0.16 10.35 16.67
C PRO A 58 -1.64 10.71 16.91
N ALA A 59 -2.20 11.64 16.12
CA ALA A 59 -3.59 12.08 16.23
C ALA A 59 -4.58 11.21 15.44
N PHE A 60 -4.12 10.24 14.65
CA PHE A 60 -5.02 9.32 13.95
C PHE A 60 -5.49 8.21 14.91
N GLU A 61 -6.79 7.91 14.89
CA GLU A 61 -7.39 6.91 15.79
C GLU A 61 -7.35 5.50 15.19
N SER A 62 -7.43 5.38 13.87
CA SER A 62 -7.49 4.10 13.17
C SER A 62 -6.93 4.17 11.75
N ASP A 63 -6.59 2.99 11.22
CA ASP A 63 -6.17 2.82 9.84
C ASP A 63 -7.32 3.05 8.87
N ARG A 64 -7.16 4.02 7.97
CA ARG A 64 -8.14 4.34 6.93
C ARG A 64 -7.50 4.39 5.57
N MET A 65 -8.20 3.86 4.57
CA MET A 65 -7.81 3.93 3.17
C MET A 65 -8.93 4.58 2.37
N TRP A 66 -8.57 5.46 1.45
CA TRP A 66 -9.47 5.95 0.42
C TRP A 66 -9.02 5.39 -0.94
N LEU A 67 -9.92 5.27 -1.90
CA LEU A 67 -9.61 4.96 -3.29
C LEU A 67 -10.60 5.73 -4.16
N ASN A 68 -10.11 6.67 -4.96
CA ASN A 68 -10.92 7.56 -5.79
C ASN A 68 -12.05 8.21 -4.96
N GLY A 69 -11.68 8.78 -3.80
CA GLY A 69 -12.59 9.42 -2.85
C GLY A 69 -13.45 8.47 -1.99
N LYS A 70 -13.45 7.16 -2.25
CA LYS A 70 -14.29 6.19 -1.50
C LYS A 70 -13.48 5.45 -0.45
N VAL A 71 -14.00 5.38 0.78
CA VAL A 71 -13.35 4.64 1.89
C VAL A 71 -13.32 3.14 1.60
N LYS A 72 -12.17 2.49 1.86
CA LYS A 72 -11.94 1.05 1.75
C LYS A 72 -11.37 0.52 3.07
N VAL A 73 -11.84 -0.66 3.49
CA VAL A 73 -11.58 -1.20 4.84
C VAL A 73 -10.64 -2.40 4.84
N ARG A 74 -10.26 -2.95 3.67
CA ARG A 74 -9.68 -4.30 3.59
C ARG A 74 -8.33 -4.38 2.88
N PHE A 75 -7.26 -3.88 3.52
CA PHE A 75 -5.86 -4.07 3.09
C PHE A 75 -4.88 -4.19 4.28
N LEU A 76 -5.26 -4.93 5.34
CA LEU A 76 -4.54 -4.98 6.62
C LEU A 76 -3.18 -5.71 6.57
N THR A 77 -3.00 -6.66 5.64
CA THR A 77 -1.81 -7.53 5.64
C THR A 77 -0.54 -6.76 5.33
N ILE A 78 -0.56 -5.85 4.35
CA ILE A 78 0.65 -5.13 3.93
C ILE A 78 1.08 -4.06 4.94
N PHE A 79 0.12 -3.34 5.55
CA PHE A 79 0.44 -2.36 6.60
C PHE A 79 1.03 -3.04 7.84
N THR A 80 0.47 -4.18 8.23
CA THR A 80 0.99 -4.97 9.34
C THR A 80 2.42 -5.43 9.05
N PHE A 81 2.69 -5.94 7.86
CA PHE A 81 4.02 -6.38 7.47
C PHE A 81 5.04 -5.23 7.46
N CYS A 82 4.71 -4.09 6.86
CA CYS A 82 5.58 -2.91 6.86
C CYS A 82 5.87 -2.41 8.30
N ARG A 83 4.89 -2.47 9.21
CA ARG A 83 5.11 -2.11 10.62
C ARG A 83 6.07 -3.06 11.32
N ILE A 84 5.92 -4.36 11.12
CA ILE A 84 6.84 -5.35 11.68
C ILE A 84 8.27 -5.09 11.20
N LEU A 85 8.45 -4.83 9.90
CA LEU A 85 9.77 -4.51 9.33
C LEU A 85 10.38 -3.22 9.92
N LEU A 86 9.57 -2.19 10.17
CA LEU A 86 10.06 -0.89 10.65
C LEU A 86 10.29 -0.84 12.16
N PHE A 87 9.49 -1.57 12.96
CA PHE A 87 9.44 -1.39 14.42
C PHE A 87 9.74 -2.68 15.22
N GLY A 88 9.93 -3.84 14.56
CA GLY A 88 10.29 -5.10 15.21
C GLY A 88 9.21 -5.71 16.13
N SER A 89 8.10 -5.01 16.33
CA SER A 89 6.92 -5.45 17.09
C SER A 89 5.70 -4.63 16.63
N PRO A 90 4.46 -5.11 16.75
CA PRO A 90 3.28 -4.25 16.62
C PRO A 90 3.09 -3.49 17.95
N PRO A 91 3.33 -2.15 18.03
CA PRO A 91 2.23 -1.17 18.21
C PRO A 91 2.59 0.32 17.80
N PRO A 92 1.88 1.38 18.30
CA PRO A 92 1.26 2.47 17.50
C PRO A 92 2.25 3.57 17.01
N PRO A 93 1.94 4.33 15.94
CA PRO A 93 0.75 5.17 15.75
C PRO A 93 -0.21 4.64 14.69
N SER A 94 -1.47 5.06 14.74
CA SER A 94 -2.44 4.76 13.67
C SER A 94 -2.04 5.50 12.39
N PHE A 95 -2.20 4.85 11.25
CA PHE A 95 -1.83 5.40 9.95
C PHE A 95 -3.08 5.89 9.23
N CYS A 96 -2.95 6.89 8.38
CA CYS A 96 -4.04 7.31 7.51
C CYS A 96 -3.51 7.28 6.08
N VAL A 97 -4.00 6.36 5.28
CA VAL A 97 -3.58 6.21 3.88
C VAL A 97 -4.63 6.84 3.00
N ALA A 98 -4.46 8.12 2.67
CA ALA A 98 -5.32 8.81 1.73
C ALA A 98 -4.75 8.71 0.30
N LYS A 99 -5.42 7.94 -0.57
CA LYS A 99 -5.34 8.06 -2.06
C LYS A 99 -6.47 9.01 -2.52
N TRP A 100 -6.43 9.73 -3.64
CA TRP A 100 -5.70 9.54 -4.91
C TRP A 100 -5.84 10.75 -5.85
N ASP A 101 -4.89 10.88 -6.79
CA ASP A 101 -5.11 11.21 -8.21
C ASP A 101 -4.54 10.08 -9.08
#